data_AF-A0A952GI81-F1
#
_entry.id   AF-A0A952GI81-F1
#
_cell.length_a   1.000
_cell.length_b   1.000
_cell.length_c   1.000
_cell.angle_alpha   90.00
_cell.angle_beta   90.00
_cell.angle_gamma   90.00
#
_symmetry.space_group_name_H-M   'P 1'
#
loop_
_entity.id
_entity.type
_entity.pdbx_description
1 polymer ?
#
loop_
_entity_poly.entity_id
_entity_poly.type
_entity_poly.pdbx_seq_one_letter_code
_entity_poly.pdbx_strand_id
1 'polypeptide(L)'
;MPIGISEEHAELAASVRKWAESQGSIEAVRAAESDVSGLTSWTARAAELGLVSIALPDTSGGGGGSVLDQAVALEAAAAGLVPGPLLTTTVAGLSIDDADLRAGIAKGTISVGIGVGGSLDLVDGAFSGRVPVVFEALSATHLLLAVTGGRHVLVGVDQVAIEPGASFDLSRTCGAVSVDGLAAADVRMVVVPDLDRMHDLLHAFIAAEASGVARWC
;
A
#
# COMPACT_ATOMS: atom_id res chain seq x y z
N MET A 1 4.49 4.39 -27.58
CA MET A 1 5.96 4.29 -27.58
C MET A 1 6.34 3.59 -26.28
N PRO A 2 6.95 2.40 -26.27
CA PRO A 2 7.31 1.80 -24.99
C PRO A 2 8.47 2.62 -24.40
N ILE A 3 8.34 2.92 -23.11
CA ILE A 3 9.47 3.27 -22.25
C ILE A 3 10.50 2.14 -22.35
N GLY A 4 11.80 2.44 -22.25
CA GLY A 4 12.85 1.43 -22.34
C GLY A 4 12.77 0.44 -21.17
N ILE A 5 12.16 -0.72 -21.42
CA ILE A 5 12.14 -1.87 -20.51
C ILE A 5 12.94 -3.02 -21.12
N SER A 6 13.60 -3.82 -20.29
CA SER A 6 14.36 -5.00 -20.72
C SER A 6 13.41 -6.16 -21.08
N GLU A 7 13.98 -7.23 -21.64
CA GLU A 7 13.27 -8.50 -21.83
C GLU A 7 12.84 -9.11 -20.49
N GLU A 8 13.70 -9.04 -19.47
CA GLU A 8 13.39 -9.48 -18.09
C GLU A 8 12.19 -8.72 -17.51
N HIS A 9 12.09 -7.40 -17.72
CA HIS A 9 10.91 -6.63 -17.31
C HIS A 9 9.64 -7.08 -18.05
N ALA A 10 9.75 -7.41 -19.34
CA ALA A 10 8.60 -7.90 -20.11
C ALA A 10 8.11 -9.27 -19.60
N GLU A 11 9.04 -10.15 -19.22
CA GLU A 11 8.75 -11.46 -18.62
C GLU A 11 8.14 -11.34 -17.22
N LEU A 12 8.66 -10.44 -16.38
CA LEU A 12 8.08 -10.10 -15.09
C LEU A 12 6.63 -9.64 -15.25
N ALA A 13 6.39 -8.67 -16.14
CA ALA A 13 5.07 -8.13 -16.40
C ALA A 13 4.10 -9.19 -16.94
N ALA A 14 4.57 -10.10 -17.81
CA ALA A 14 3.76 -11.20 -18.31
C ALA A 14 3.39 -12.20 -17.20
N SER A 15 4.31 -12.47 -16.29
CA SER A 15 4.09 -13.37 -15.15
C SER A 15 3.05 -12.80 -14.18
N VAL A 16 3.13 -11.50 -13.86
CA VAL A 16 2.16 -10.81 -13.00
C VAL A 16 0.76 -10.82 -13.61
N ARG A 17 0.63 -10.54 -14.92
CA ARG A 17 -0.68 -10.57 -15.60
C ARG A 17 -1.31 -11.96 -15.59
N LYS A 18 -0.53 -12.99 -15.92
CA LYS A 18 -1.00 -14.38 -15.90
C LYS A 18 -1.42 -14.82 -14.49
N TRP A 19 -0.69 -14.39 -13.48
CA TRP A 19 -1.07 -14.61 -12.09
C TRP A 19 -2.39 -13.90 -11.75
N ALA A 20 -2.54 -12.62 -12.09
CA ALA A 20 -3.76 -11.85 -11.83
C ALA A 20 -5.00 -12.52 -12.43
N GLU A 21 -4.91 -12.95 -13.70
CA GLU A 21 -5.95 -13.72 -14.38
C GLU A 21 -6.28 -15.02 -13.62
N SER A 22 -5.26 -15.77 -13.17
CA SER A 22 -5.47 -17.02 -12.42
C SER A 22 -6.13 -16.83 -11.05
N GLN A 23 -6.05 -15.63 -10.47
CA GLN A 23 -6.59 -15.30 -9.14
C GLN A 23 -8.02 -14.74 -9.18
N GLY A 24 -8.57 -14.45 -10.37
CA GLY A 24 -9.89 -13.85 -10.51
C GLY A 24 -9.96 -12.41 -10.00
N SER A 25 -8.95 -11.59 -10.35
CA SER A 25 -8.84 -10.19 -9.92
C SER A 25 -10.05 -9.35 -10.30
N ILE A 26 -10.50 -9.47 -11.55
CA ILE A 26 -11.67 -8.73 -12.07
C ILE A 26 -12.94 -9.12 -11.32
N GLU A 27 -13.14 -10.40 -11.04
CA GLU A 27 -14.28 -10.89 -10.27
C GLU A 27 -14.27 -10.35 -8.84
N ALA A 28 -13.11 -10.28 -8.20
CA ALA A 28 -12.97 -9.68 -6.87
C ALA A 28 -13.29 -8.17 -6.86
N VAL A 29 -12.81 -7.43 -7.86
CA VAL A 29 -13.12 -6.00 -8.02
C VAL A 29 -14.62 -5.79 -8.24
N ARG A 30 -15.27 -6.64 -9.05
CA ARG A 30 -16.74 -6.59 -9.23
C ARG A 30 -17.49 -6.88 -7.93
N ALA A 31 -17.06 -7.86 -7.14
CA ALA A 31 -17.67 -8.16 -5.85
C ALA A 31 -17.56 -6.98 -4.87
N ALA A 32 -16.45 -6.24 -4.93
CA ALA A 32 -16.18 -5.06 -4.11
C ALA A 32 -17.17 -3.90 -4.31
N GLU A 33 -17.93 -3.89 -5.40
CA GLU A 33 -19.05 -2.94 -5.57
C GLU A 33 -20.10 -3.08 -4.45
N SER A 34 -20.29 -4.31 -3.96
CA SER A 34 -21.26 -4.62 -2.90
C SER A 34 -20.63 -4.89 -1.54
N ASP A 35 -19.41 -5.45 -1.52
CA ASP A 35 -18.70 -5.82 -0.30
C ASP A 35 -17.18 -5.77 -0.49
N VAL A 36 -16.53 -4.79 0.13
CA VAL A 36 -15.08 -4.59 0.08
C VAL A 36 -14.30 -5.56 0.97
N SER A 37 -14.95 -6.37 1.81
CA SER A 37 -14.28 -7.25 2.78
C SER A 37 -13.35 -8.27 2.11
N GLY A 38 -13.70 -8.71 0.90
CA GLY A 38 -12.89 -9.63 0.10
C GLY A 38 -11.53 -9.07 -0.31
N LEU A 39 -11.36 -7.74 -0.32
CA LEU A 39 -10.12 -7.07 -0.70
C LEU A 39 -8.99 -7.32 0.30
N THR A 40 -9.31 -7.54 1.58
CA THR A 40 -8.31 -7.80 2.65
C THR A 40 -7.45 -9.04 2.37
N SER A 41 -8.02 -10.06 1.71
CA SER A 41 -7.32 -11.31 1.39
C SER A 41 -6.23 -11.16 0.32
N TRP A 42 -6.24 -10.06 -0.44
CA TRP A 42 -5.31 -9.85 -1.55
C TRP A 42 -3.88 -9.53 -1.11
N THR A 43 -3.69 -8.98 0.10
CA THR A 43 -2.35 -8.78 0.65
C THR A 43 -1.56 -10.08 0.72
N ALA A 44 -2.16 -11.14 1.28
CA ALA A 44 -1.51 -12.44 1.41
C ALA A 44 -1.19 -13.04 0.03
N ARG A 45 -2.15 -13.00 -0.90
CA ARG A 45 -1.96 -13.50 -2.27
C ARG A 45 -0.84 -12.77 -3.01
N ALA A 46 -0.79 -11.45 -2.89
CA ALA A 46 0.25 -10.64 -3.52
C ALA A 46 1.63 -10.92 -2.90
N ALA A 47 1.70 -11.14 -1.59
CA ALA A 47 2.94 -11.53 -0.91
C ALA A 47 3.41 -12.95 -1.30
N GLU A 48 2.50 -13.90 -1.52
CA GLU A 48 2.85 -15.24 -2.03
C GLU A 48 3.53 -15.19 -3.40
N LEU A 49 3.13 -14.25 -4.28
CA LEU A 49 3.84 -13.98 -5.53
C LEU A 49 5.14 -13.16 -5.32
N GLY A 50 5.29 -12.50 -4.17
CA GLY A 50 6.36 -11.53 -3.89
C GLY A 50 6.08 -10.13 -4.46
N LEU A 51 4.86 -9.86 -4.93
CA LEU A 51 4.50 -8.66 -5.69
C LEU A 51 4.74 -7.35 -4.91
N VAL A 52 4.53 -7.35 -3.59
CA VAL A 52 4.70 -6.15 -2.74
C VAL A 52 6.13 -5.98 -2.20
N SER A 53 7.01 -6.95 -2.46
CA SER A 53 8.35 -7.03 -1.87
C SER A 53 9.49 -7.15 -2.88
N ILE A 54 9.23 -6.99 -4.18
CA ILE A 54 10.23 -7.09 -5.26
C ILE A 54 11.43 -6.19 -4.96
N ALA A 55 11.18 -4.90 -4.66
CA ALA A 55 12.25 -3.94 -4.39
C ALA A 55 12.71 -3.87 -2.93
N LEU A 56 12.16 -4.71 -2.04
CA LEU A 56 12.63 -4.77 -0.65
C LEU A 56 13.97 -5.51 -0.58
N PRO A 57 14.83 -5.18 0.40
CA PRO A 57 16.08 -5.90 0.61
C PRO A 57 15.88 -7.39 0.96
N ASP A 58 16.74 -8.26 0.46
CA ASP A 58 16.75 -9.70 0.76
C ASP A 58 16.83 -9.98 2.27
N THR A 59 17.53 -9.13 3.02
CA THR A 59 17.66 -9.23 4.49
C THR A 59 16.32 -9.10 5.22
N SER A 60 15.31 -8.52 4.57
CA SER A 60 13.94 -8.40 5.06
C SER A 60 12.98 -9.41 4.40
N GLY A 61 13.49 -10.39 3.67
CA GLY A 61 12.69 -11.34 2.89
C GLY A 61 12.16 -10.78 1.56
N GLY A 62 12.71 -9.65 1.09
CA GLY A 62 12.40 -9.07 -0.21
C GLY A 62 13.07 -9.80 -1.38
N GLY A 63 12.79 -9.31 -2.59
CA GLY A 63 13.35 -9.85 -3.84
C GLY A 63 14.63 -9.18 -4.32
N GLY A 64 15.09 -8.10 -3.66
CA GLY A 64 16.34 -7.41 -4.00
C GLY A 64 16.33 -6.67 -5.34
N GLY A 65 15.17 -6.55 -5.97
CA GLY A 65 14.96 -5.86 -7.23
C GLY A 65 15.08 -4.34 -7.11
N SER A 66 15.06 -3.68 -8.25
CA SER A 66 15.06 -2.23 -8.33
C SER A 66 13.66 -1.63 -8.17
N VAL A 67 13.60 -0.33 -7.91
CA VAL A 67 12.35 0.45 -7.96
C VAL A 67 11.68 0.34 -9.35
N LEU A 68 12.47 0.17 -10.42
CA LEU A 68 11.93 -0.02 -11.76
C LEU A 68 11.24 -1.38 -11.91
N ASP A 69 11.83 -2.45 -11.38
CA ASP A 69 11.21 -3.78 -11.37
C ASP A 69 9.85 -3.75 -10.65
N GLN A 70 9.81 -3.07 -9.50
CA GLN A 70 8.58 -2.86 -8.74
C GLN A 70 7.55 -2.04 -9.51
N ALA A 71 7.95 -0.97 -10.21
CA ALA A 71 7.06 -0.18 -11.05
C ALA A 71 6.47 -1.00 -12.21
N VAL A 72 7.30 -1.82 -12.86
CA VAL A 72 6.86 -2.74 -13.94
C VAL A 72 5.83 -3.74 -13.42
N ALA A 73 6.06 -4.28 -12.22
CA ALA A 73 5.13 -5.22 -11.60
C ALA A 73 3.80 -4.56 -11.21
N LEU A 74 3.83 -3.33 -10.65
CA LEU A 74 2.63 -2.56 -10.34
C LEU A 74 1.84 -2.15 -11.60
N GLU A 75 2.51 -1.73 -12.67
CA GLU A 75 1.87 -1.49 -13.97
C GLU A 75 1.14 -2.75 -14.46
N ALA A 76 1.80 -3.90 -14.41
CA ALA A 76 1.23 -5.17 -14.84
C ALA A 76 0.06 -5.62 -13.96
N ALA A 77 0.16 -5.43 -12.65
CA ALA A 77 -0.90 -5.72 -11.69
C ALA A 77 -2.14 -4.84 -11.93
N ALA A 78 -1.93 -3.54 -12.19
CA ALA A 78 -3.00 -2.60 -12.52
C ALA A 78 -3.68 -2.95 -13.86
N ALA A 79 -2.91 -3.34 -14.88
CA ALA A 79 -3.47 -3.83 -16.15
C ALA A 79 -4.33 -5.11 -15.96
N GLY A 80 -4.03 -5.91 -14.95
CA GLY A 80 -4.83 -7.06 -14.53
C GLY A 80 -5.90 -6.76 -13.48
N LEU A 81 -6.12 -5.49 -13.10
CA LEU A 81 -7.02 -5.06 -12.02
C LEU A 81 -6.81 -5.82 -10.70
N VAL A 82 -5.57 -6.12 -10.32
CA VAL A 82 -5.27 -6.74 -9.02
C VAL A 82 -5.61 -5.74 -7.91
N PRO A 83 -6.52 -6.08 -6.99
CA PRO A 83 -6.97 -5.15 -5.97
C PRO A 83 -6.16 -5.25 -4.66
N GLY A 84 -6.50 -4.36 -3.73
CA GLY A 84 -5.96 -4.31 -2.38
C GLY A 84 -4.77 -3.38 -2.23
N PRO A 85 -4.17 -3.32 -1.04
CA PRO A 85 -3.20 -2.30 -0.65
C PRO A 85 -1.80 -2.54 -1.22
N LEU A 86 -1.65 -2.77 -2.51
CA LEU A 86 -0.37 -3.11 -3.13
C LEU A 86 0.58 -1.91 -3.13
N LEU A 87 0.17 -0.83 -3.78
CA LEU A 87 0.99 0.35 -3.97
C LEU A 87 1.39 0.97 -2.62
N THR A 88 0.43 1.21 -1.74
CA THR A 88 0.68 1.88 -0.45
C THR A 88 1.57 1.04 0.45
N THR A 89 1.41 -0.29 0.44
CA THR A 89 2.27 -1.21 1.18
C THR A 89 3.70 -1.20 0.63
N THR A 90 3.86 -1.22 -0.69
CA THR A 90 5.18 -1.12 -1.33
C THR A 90 5.87 0.20 -0.99
N VAL A 91 5.17 1.33 -1.06
CA VAL A 91 5.71 2.64 -0.66
C VAL A 91 6.14 2.62 0.80
N ALA A 92 5.29 2.12 1.71
CA ALA A 92 5.62 2.04 3.13
C ALA A 92 6.88 1.20 3.39
N GLY A 93 7.01 0.03 2.77
CA GLY A 93 8.18 -0.84 2.94
C GLY A 93 9.48 -0.22 2.43
N LEU A 94 9.41 0.58 1.36
CA LEU A 94 10.58 1.25 0.77
C LEU A 94 10.95 2.57 1.48
N SER A 95 10.01 3.21 2.17
CA SER A 95 10.21 4.54 2.74
C SER A 95 10.39 4.56 4.27
N ILE A 96 9.91 3.54 4.98
CA ILE A 96 10.02 3.47 6.45
C ILE A 96 11.26 2.67 6.84
N ASP A 97 12.05 3.20 7.78
CA ASP A 97 13.23 2.48 8.31
C ASP A 97 12.85 1.53 9.46
N ASP A 98 12.23 0.41 9.10
CA ASP A 98 11.77 -0.60 10.04
C ASP A 98 11.88 -2.02 9.44
N ALA A 99 12.78 -2.83 9.99
CA ALA A 99 13.04 -4.18 9.48
C ALA A 99 11.88 -5.16 9.76
N ASP A 100 11.19 -5.01 10.89
CA ASP A 100 10.05 -5.87 11.25
C ASP A 100 8.85 -5.58 10.35
N LEU A 101 8.61 -4.30 10.03
CA LEU A 101 7.61 -3.88 9.06
C LEU A 101 7.89 -4.52 7.70
N ARG A 102 9.12 -4.37 7.17
CA ARG A 102 9.50 -4.95 5.88
C ARG A 102 9.35 -6.48 5.86
N ALA A 103 9.75 -7.15 6.94
CA ALA A 103 9.59 -8.60 7.07
C ALA A 103 8.10 -9.01 7.13
N GLY A 104 7.25 -8.23 7.79
CA GLY A 104 5.81 -8.46 7.81
C GLY A 104 5.15 -8.23 6.45
N ILE A 105 5.61 -7.23 5.70
CA ILE A 105 5.18 -6.95 4.33
C ILE A 105 5.55 -8.10 3.40
N ALA A 106 6.82 -8.54 3.43
CA ALA A 106 7.30 -9.66 2.62
C ALA A 106 6.53 -10.97 2.88
N LYS A 107 6.06 -11.18 4.12
CA LYS A 107 5.25 -12.33 4.51
C LYS A 107 3.75 -12.17 4.23
N GLY A 108 3.30 -10.98 3.83
CA GLY A 108 1.88 -10.67 3.65
C GLY A 108 1.08 -10.56 4.96
N THR A 109 1.75 -10.48 6.11
CA THR A 109 1.09 -10.28 7.42
C THR A 109 0.87 -8.81 7.75
N ILE A 110 1.60 -7.91 7.08
CA ILE A 110 1.42 -6.46 7.20
C ILE A 110 1.12 -5.87 5.82
N SER A 111 0.05 -5.08 5.75
CA SER A 111 -0.21 -4.14 4.68
C SER A 111 -0.46 -2.76 5.27
N VAL A 112 -0.13 -1.73 4.51
CA VAL A 112 -0.14 -0.35 5.00
C VAL A 112 -1.02 0.52 4.12
N GLY A 113 -2.04 1.12 4.72
CA GLY A 113 -2.75 2.27 4.16
C GLY A 113 -2.02 3.57 4.48
N ILE A 114 -2.15 4.58 3.61
CA ILE A 114 -1.44 5.86 3.76
C ILE A 114 -2.45 6.98 3.93
N GLY A 115 -2.33 7.72 5.04
CA GLY A 115 -3.08 8.94 5.28
C GLY A 115 -2.54 10.11 4.47
N VAL A 116 -3.43 10.83 3.78
CA VAL A 116 -3.11 12.00 2.96
C VAL A 116 -3.96 13.18 3.41
N GLY A 117 -3.26 14.25 3.83
CA GLY A 117 -3.90 15.44 4.39
C GLY A 117 -4.36 15.24 5.83
N GLY A 118 -4.18 16.28 6.66
CA GLY A 118 -4.40 16.19 8.10
C GLY A 118 -3.24 15.56 8.86
N SER A 119 -3.30 15.66 10.19
CA SER A 119 -2.34 15.06 11.11
C SER A 119 -3.00 14.80 12.46
N LEU A 120 -2.39 13.90 13.23
CA LEU A 120 -2.71 13.70 14.63
C LEU A 120 -1.89 14.66 15.49
N ASP A 121 -2.44 15.10 16.60
CA ASP A 121 -1.72 15.79 17.65
C ASP A 121 -1.30 14.79 18.73
N LEU A 122 -0.08 14.97 19.26
CA LEU A 122 0.42 14.23 20.41
C LEU A 122 0.41 15.16 21.63
N VAL A 123 -0.54 14.96 22.54
CA VAL A 123 -0.70 15.77 23.76
C VAL A 123 -0.69 14.83 24.96
N ASP A 124 0.14 15.13 25.96
CA ASP A 124 0.25 14.36 27.20
C ASP A 124 0.44 12.83 27.00
N GLY A 125 1.13 12.44 25.93
CA GLY A 125 1.42 11.04 25.62
C GLY A 125 0.30 10.29 24.91
N ALA A 126 -0.74 10.97 24.43
CA ALA A 126 -1.82 10.37 23.65
C ALA A 126 -2.01 11.08 22.29
N PHE A 127 -2.32 10.29 21.27
CA PHE A 127 -2.66 10.77 19.94
C PHE A 127 -4.16 11.03 19.84
N SER A 128 -4.52 12.20 19.30
CA SER A 128 -5.89 12.53 18.91
C SER A 128 -5.91 13.31 17.61
N GLY A 129 -6.98 13.18 16.83
CA GLY A 129 -7.16 13.95 15.59
C GLY A 129 -7.93 13.19 14.54
N ARG A 130 -8.09 13.82 13.37
CA ARG A 130 -8.77 13.24 12.21
C ARG A 130 -7.94 13.40 10.95
N VAL A 131 -7.74 12.30 10.25
CA VAL A 131 -7.13 12.25 8.92
C VAL A 131 -8.25 11.98 7.91
N PRO A 132 -8.68 12.99 7.13
CA PRO A 132 -9.89 12.90 6.32
C PRO A 132 -9.80 11.94 5.13
N VAL A 133 -8.60 11.64 4.64
CA VAL A 133 -8.39 10.75 3.51
C VAL A 133 -7.27 9.78 3.86
N VAL A 134 -7.61 8.49 3.93
CA VAL A 134 -6.66 7.41 4.14
C VAL A 134 -6.91 6.37 3.06
N PHE A 135 -5.93 6.20 2.17
CA PHE A 135 -5.97 5.15 1.16
C PHE A 135 -5.83 3.80 1.84
N GLU A 136 -6.60 2.83 1.37
CA GLU A 136 -6.65 1.46 1.87
C GLU A 136 -7.11 1.33 3.33
N ALA A 137 -7.86 2.31 3.84
CA ALA A 137 -8.30 2.35 5.23
C ALA A 137 -9.04 1.07 5.68
N LEU A 138 -9.76 0.41 4.76
CA LEU A 138 -10.64 -0.74 5.07
C LEU A 138 -10.02 -2.09 4.66
N SER A 139 -8.92 -2.07 3.92
CA SER A 139 -8.29 -3.25 3.30
C SER A 139 -6.88 -3.52 3.83
N ALA A 140 -6.21 -2.52 4.43
CA ALA A 140 -4.91 -2.67 5.05
C ALA A 140 -4.99 -3.20 6.49
N THR A 141 -3.88 -3.75 7.01
CA THR A 141 -3.79 -4.14 8.43
C THR A 141 -3.31 -3.00 9.33
N HIS A 142 -2.52 -2.07 8.78
CA HIS A 142 -2.00 -0.91 9.49
C HIS A 142 -2.17 0.37 8.66
N LEU A 143 -2.15 1.51 9.33
CA LEU A 143 -2.27 2.83 8.71
C LEU A 143 -1.07 3.70 9.10
N LEU A 144 -0.43 4.29 8.10
CA LEU A 144 0.61 5.30 8.28
C LEU A 144 -0.06 6.68 8.36
N LEU A 145 -0.01 7.30 9.53
CA LEU A 145 -0.64 8.60 9.78
C LEU A 145 0.41 9.65 10.18
N ALA A 146 0.29 10.84 9.61
CA ALA A 146 1.13 11.98 9.97
C ALA A 146 0.78 12.49 11.38
N VAL A 147 1.79 12.94 12.10
CA VAL A 147 1.68 13.60 13.40
C VAL A 147 2.26 15.00 13.28
N THR A 148 1.58 15.97 13.91
CA THR A 148 2.03 17.37 13.98
C THR A 148 3.51 17.43 14.43
N GLY A 149 4.30 18.21 13.69
CA GLY A 149 5.75 18.28 13.85
C GLY A 149 6.55 17.31 12.96
N GLY A 150 5.94 16.75 11.91
CA GLY A 150 6.66 16.01 10.84
C GLY A 150 7.01 14.57 11.18
N ARG A 151 6.33 13.97 12.17
CA ARG A 151 6.53 12.58 12.56
C ARG A 151 5.42 11.70 11.96
N HIS A 152 5.62 10.39 11.98
CA HIS A 152 4.62 9.43 11.53
C HIS A 152 4.43 8.33 12.56
N VAL A 153 3.20 7.79 12.60
CA VAL A 153 2.84 6.62 13.38
C VAL A 153 2.29 5.53 12.48
N LEU A 154 2.57 4.29 12.83
CA LEU A 154 1.94 3.12 12.28
C LEU A 154 0.96 2.58 13.32
N VAL A 155 -0.34 2.68 13.03
CA VAL A 155 -1.43 2.21 13.91
C VAL A 155 -2.12 1.00 13.29
N GLY A 156 -2.53 0.04 14.11
CA GLY A 156 -3.41 -1.04 13.67
C GLY A 156 -4.81 -0.49 13.34
N VAL A 157 -5.46 -1.04 12.32
CA VAL A 157 -6.83 -0.63 11.94
C VAL A 157 -7.86 -0.88 13.03
N ASP A 158 -7.57 -1.82 13.95
CA ASP A 158 -8.38 -2.15 15.12
C ASP A 158 -8.20 -1.18 16.29
N GLN A 159 -7.22 -0.27 16.22
CA GLN A 159 -6.93 0.72 17.26
C GLN A 159 -7.60 2.09 16.99
N VAL A 160 -8.27 2.26 15.85
CA VAL A 160 -8.78 3.56 15.39
C VAL A 160 -10.22 3.46 14.88
N ALA A 161 -10.93 4.59 14.86
CA ALA A 161 -12.25 4.67 14.25
C ALA A 161 -12.11 5.00 12.76
N ILE A 162 -12.67 4.14 11.90
CA ILE A 162 -12.63 4.29 10.45
C ILE A 162 -14.05 4.58 9.96
N GLU A 163 -14.22 5.73 9.32
CA GLU A 163 -15.42 6.10 8.58
C GLU A 163 -15.20 5.71 7.10
N PRO A 164 -15.94 4.72 6.55
CA PRO A 164 -15.80 4.32 5.16
C PRO A 164 -16.09 5.50 4.21
N GLY A 165 -15.19 5.71 3.26
CA GLY A 165 -15.35 6.70 2.20
C GLY A 165 -15.74 6.05 0.87
N ALA A 166 -16.32 6.83 -0.04
CA ALA A 166 -16.55 6.37 -1.40
C ALA A 166 -15.21 6.31 -2.16
N SER A 167 -14.89 5.16 -2.73
CA SER A 167 -13.80 5.02 -3.70
C SER A 167 -14.37 4.97 -5.12
N PHE A 168 -13.84 5.78 -6.03
CA PHE A 168 -14.18 5.70 -7.46
C PHE A 168 -13.47 4.55 -8.17
N ASP A 169 -12.44 3.98 -7.53
CA ASP A 169 -11.75 2.79 -7.99
C ASP A 169 -12.09 1.63 -7.04
N LEU A 170 -12.88 0.67 -7.53
CA LEU A 170 -13.33 -0.49 -6.77
C LEU A 170 -12.20 -1.47 -6.41
N SER A 171 -11.01 -1.31 -6.98
CA SER A 171 -9.84 -2.11 -6.62
C SER A 171 -9.16 -1.66 -5.33
N ARG A 172 -9.52 -0.49 -4.79
CA ARG A 172 -8.93 0.11 -3.59
C ARG A 172 -9.98 0.70 -2.66
N THR A 173 -9.66 0.75 -1.38
CA THR A 173 -10.54 1.37 -0.38
C THR A 173 -10.06 2.76 0.03
N CYS A 174 -10.97 3.58 0.56
CA CYS A 174 -10.65 4.91 1.10
C CYS A 174 -11.57 5.18 2.30
N GLY A 175 -11.10 5.97 3.26
CA GLY A 175 -11.91 6.40 4.40
C GLY A 175 -11.27 7.53 5.19
N ALA A 176 -12.03 8.05 6.16
CA ALA A 176 -11.51 8.97 7.15
C ALA A 176 -11.19 8.22 8.44
N VAL A 177 -10.09 8.58 9.08
CA VAL A 177 -9.62 7.96 10.32
C VAL A 177 -9.67 8.98 11.44
N SER A 178 -10.30 8.60 12.55
CA SER A 178 -10.33 9.40 13.76
C SER A 178 -9.66 8.64 14.90
N VAL A 179 -8.82 9.34 15.64
CA VAL A 179 -8.11 8.83 16.81
C VAL A 179 -8.51 9.71 17.98
N ASP A 180 -8.86 9.08 19.11
CA ASP A 180 -9.22 9.77 20.34
C ASP A 180 -8.51 9.11 21.52
N GLY A 181 -7.46 9.75 22.04
CA GLY A 181 -6.78 9.32 23.26
C GLY A 181 -5.95 8.05 23.12
N LEU A 182 -5.43 7.74 21.93
CA LEU A 182 -4.62 6.53 21.71
C LEU A 182 -3.23 6.71 22.32
N ALA A 183 -2.90 5.90 23.33
CA ALA A 183 -1.64 6.05 24.07
C ALA A 183 -0.42 5.80 23.17
N ALA A 184 0.58 6.68 23.25
CA ALA A 184 1.79 6.58 22.43
C ALA A 184 2.62 5.33 22.72
N ALA A 185 2.44 4.70 23.89
CA ALA A 185 3.07 3.42 24.24
C ALA A 185 2.49 2.22 23.47
N ASP A 186 1.25 2.34 22.98
CA ASP A 186 0.53 1.27 22.27
C ASP A 186 0.64 1.42 20.74
N VAL A 187 1.38 2.42 20.26
CA VAL A 187 1.51 2.76 18.85
C VAL A 187 2.98 2.76 18.45
N ARG A 188 3.24 2.22 17.26
CA ARG A 188 4.59 2.23 16.70
C ARG A 188 4.89 3.59 16.08
N MET A 189 5.78 4.35 16.71
CA MET A 189 6.43 5.50 16.07
C MET A 189 7.38 5.00 14.97
N VAL A 190 7.30 5.59 13.78
CA VAL A 190 8.14 5.21 12.64
C VAL A 190 8.90 6.40 12.09
N VAL A 191 10.08 6.13 11.55
CA VAL A 191 10.93 7.13 10.89
C VAL A 191 10.78 6.95 9.39
N VAL A 192 10.39 8.04 8.72
CA VAL A 192 10.47 8.20 7.26
C VAL A 192 11.67 9.13 7.02
N PRO A 193 12.86 8.60 6.66
CA PRO A 193 14.08 9.39 6.63
C PRO A 193 14.06 10.51 5.60
N ASP A 194 13.35 10.29 4.50
CA ASP A 194 13.21 11.21 3.38
C ASP A 194 11.76 11.20 2.89
N LEU A 195 11.00 12.19 3.35
CA LEU A 195 9.57 12.32 3.02
C LEU A 195 9.36 12.73 1.55
N ASP A 196 10.28 13.51 0.98
CA ASP A 196 10.21 13.92 -0.42
C ASP A 196 10.42 12.69 -1.32
N ARG A 197 11.38 11.82 -0.98
CA ARG A 197 11.57 10.52 -1.65
C ARG A 197 10.32 9.64 -1.56
N MET A 198 9.64 9.60 -0.42
CA MET A 198 8.40 8.84 -0.27
C MET A 198 7.31 9.39 -1.20
N HIS A 199 7.17 10.71 -1.29
CA HIS A 199 6.23 11.33 -2.23
C HIS A 199 6.60 11.05 -3.69
N ASP A 200 7.89 11.10 -4.06
CA ASP A 200 8.36 10.77 -5.40
C ASP A 200 8.03 9.31 -5.77
N LEU A 201 8.24 8.37 -4.84
CA LEU A 201 7.87 6.95 -5.03
C LEU A 201 6.37 6.78 -5.21
N LEU A 202 5.57 7.44 -4.37
CA LEU A 202 4.11 7.42 -4.46
C LEU A 202 3.65 7.91 -5.83
N HIS A 203 4.15 9.06 -6.30
CA HIS A 203 3.81 9.60 -7.62
C HIS A 203 4.26 8.69 -8.76
N ALA A 204 5.49 8.15 -8.69
CA ALA A 204 6.03 7.27 -9.73
C ALA A 204 5.20 5.98 -9.86
N PHE A 205 4.81 5.37 -8.74
CA PHE A 205 4.00 4.16 -8.76
C PHE A 205 2.55 4.42 -9.16
N ILE A 206 1.95 5.56 -8.77
CA ILE A 206 0.62 5.95 -9.25
C ILE A 206 0.65 6.11 -10.78
N ALA A 207 1.71 6.71 -11.33
CA ALA A 207 1.88 6.83 -12.77
C ALA A 207 2.02 5.46 -13.45
N ALA A 208 2.72 4.51 -12.82
CA ALA A 208 2.82 3.13 -13.31
C ALA A 208 1.45 2.42 -13.31
N GLU A 209 0.67 2.53 -12.22
CA GLU A 209 -0.70 1.99 -12.17
C GLU A 209 -1.59 2.60 -13.25
N ALA A 210 -1.56 3.93 -13.40
CA ALA A 210 -2.34 4.63 -14.41
C ALA A 210 -1.96 4.19 -15.84
N SER A 211 -0.67 3.97 -16.11
CA SER A 211 -0.19 3.40 -17.37
C SER A 211 -0.74 1.99 -17.60
N GLY A 212 -0.77 1.15 -16.56
CA GLY A 212 -1.30 -0.20 -16.60
C GLY A 212 -2.79 -0.22 -16.96
N VAL A 213 -3.58 0.61 -16.27
CA VAL A 213 -5.02 0.78 -16.56
C VAL A 213 -5.23 1.31 -17.98
N ALA A 214 -4.48 2.33 -18.40
CA ALA A 214 -4.59 2.90 -19.73
C ALA A 214 -4.23 1.92 -20.85
N ARG A 215 -3.31 0.97 -20.58
CA ARG A 215 -2.94 -0.10 -21.50
C ARG A 215 -4.04 -1.15 -21.64
N TRP A 216 -4.86 -1.34 -20.62
CA TRP A 216 -5.99 -2.26 -20.65
C TRP A 216 -7.15 -1.73 -21.49
N CYS A 217 -7.39 -0.42 -21.45
CA CYS A 217 -8.40 0.29 -22.25
C CYS A 217 -8.09 0.28 -23.77
#